data_AF-A0A7K8WZ09-F1
#
_entry.id   AF-A0A7K8WZ09-F1
#
_cell.length_a   1.000
_cell.length_b   1.000
_cell.length_c   1.000
_cell.angle_alpha   90.00
_cell.angle_beta   90.00
_cell.angle_gamma   90.00
#
_symmetry.space_group_name_H-M   'P 1'
#
loop_
_entity.id
_entity.type
_entity.pdbx_description
1 polymer ?
#
loop_
_entity_poly.entity_id
_entity_poly.type
_entity_poly.pdbx_seq_one_letter_code
_entity_poly.pdbx_strand_id
1 'polypeptide(L)'
;CSLQAGLAVLLKAERLFHSSYHSQAVHIRPICRVSTRLSSLLEHPKGKSKAALSRCRATHQFAQLCCGGFTVATCLFLVQDASCMAVSWELRQTLTVVFDVFSSGQGKKDWSLFKMFSRTLTDACPLASQSKVYVDISPKNKEKELLEVTPPPTSVHEAVVQGDKKTYAVYDLLSPSLFNTSRSLNVQLKWKRPQDSSEMPTPVLHAQRYVGGYGLQTGEICTLIYNTHPYRAFPVILLETVPWYLRLYVHTLTIITKGKENKPS
;
A
#
# COMPACT_ATOMS: atom_id res chain seq x y z
N CYS A 1 24.94 6.21 4.15
CA CYS A 1 23.74 5.36 4.05
C CYS A 1 24.09 3.86 4.14
N SER A 2 24.75 3.45 5.22
CA SER A 2 25.15 2.06 5.52
C SER A 2 24.23 1.40 6.54
N LEU A 3 23.06 2.01 6.81
CA LEU A 3 22.08 1.42 7.71
C LEU A 3 21.47 0.20 7.04
N GLN A 4 21.94 -0.97 7.45
CA GLN A 4 21.26 -2.27 7.35
C GLN A 4 19.97 -2.26 8.21
N ALA A 5 19.11 -1.24 8.05
CA ALA A 5 17.93 -1.04 8.88
C ALA A 5 16.76 -0.59 8.00
N GLY A 6 15.61 -1.25 8.15
CA GLY A 6 14.40 -0.97 7.38
C GLY A 6 13.84 -2.20 6.68
N LEU A 7 12.97 -1.99 5.68
CA LEU A 7 12.25 -3.07 5.00
C LEU A 7 13.17 -4.11 4.33
N ALA A 8 14.34 -3.67 3.86
CA ALA A 8 15.36 -4.52 3.24
C ALA A 8 16.00 -5.53 4.22
N VAL A 9 15.87 -5.32 5.53
CA VAL A 9 16.35 -6.28 6.55
C VAL A 9 15.41 -7.46 6.68
N LEU A 10 14.12 -7.25 6.42
CA LEU A 10 13.07 -8.25 6.63
C LEU A 10 12.97 -9.24 5.47
N LEU A 11 13.33 -8.82 4.25
CA LEU A 11 13.07 -9.58 3.01
C LEU A 11 14.34 -9.74 2.17
N LYS A 12 14.46 -10.84 1.42
CA LYS A 12 15.56 -11.03 0.46
C LYS A 12 15.26 -10.22 -0.81
N ALA A 13 16.02 -9.15 -1.04
CA ALA A 13 15.78 -8.19 -2.12
C ALA A 13 15.65 -8.84 -3.51
N GLU A 14 16.50 -9.82 -3.82
CA GLU A 14 16.48 -10.57 -5.08
C GLU A 14 15.08 -11.13 -5.43
N ARG A 15 14.38 -11.72 -4.44
CA ARG A 15 13.04 -12.31 -4.67
C ARG A 15 11.95 -11.26 -4.86
N LEU A 16 12.13 -10.04 -4.37
CA LEU A 16 11.18 -8.95 -4.60
C LEU A 16 11.17 -8.53 -6.07
N PHE A 17 12.33 -8.52 -6.72
CA PHE A 17 12.45 -8.16 -8.14
C PHE A 17 11.98 -9.28 -9.09
N HIS A 18 11.84 -10.51 -8.60
CA HIS A 18 11.25 -11.63 -9.34
C HIS A 18 9.72 -11.72 -9.21
N SER A 19 9.07 -10.80 -8.49
CA SER A 19 7.62 -10.72 -8.44
C SER A 19 7.03 -10.25 -9.78
N SER A 20 5.78 -10.64 -10.07
CA SER A 20 5.08 -10.24 -11.29
C SER A 20 4.86 -8.72 -11.37
N TYR A 21 4.76 -8.08 -10.21
CA TYR A 21 4.73 -6.62 -10.08
C TYR A 21 5.31 -6.21 -8.74
N HIS A 22 6.09 -5.12 -8.72
CA HIS A 22 6.52 -4.48 -7.49
C HIS A 22 6.47 -2.95 -7.63
N SER A 23 6.17 -2.26 -6.53
CA SER A 23 6.29 -0.81 -6.44
C SER A 23 6.76 -0.40 -5.06
N GLN A 24 7.65 0.59 -5.02
CA GLN A 24 8.14 1.18 -3.77
C GLN A 24 7.85 2.67 -3.77
N ALA A 25 7.16 3.14 -2.73
CA ALA A 25 6.91 4.54 -2.48
C ALA A 25 7.63 4.96 -1.20
N VAL A 26 8.31 6.10 -1.25
CA VAL A 26 8.88 6.77 -0.09
C VAL A 26 8.22 8.13 0.01
N HIS A 27 7.54 8.36 1.13
CA HIS A 27 6.83 9.59 1.39
C HIS A 27 7.32 10.18 2.70
N ILE A 28 7.67 11.46 2.68
CA ILE A 28 8.07 12.22 3.86
C ILE A 28 7.01 13.28 4.09
N ARG A 29 6.43 13.31 5.30
CA ARG A 29 5.50 14.38 5.68
C ARG A 29 5.82 14.93 7.06
N PRO A 30 5.56 16.22 7.31
CA PRO A 30 5.55 16.74 8.66
C PRO A 30 4.39 16.12 9.44
N ILE A 31 4.62 15.80 10.71
CA ILE A 31 3.62 15.33 11.68
C ILE A 31 3.72 16.16 12.96
N CYS A 32 2.59 16.35 13.63
CA CYS A 32 2.53 17.00 14.94
C CYS A 32 2.56 15.95 16.06
N ARG A 33 3.49 16.10 17.00
CA ARG A 33 3.47 15.31 18.25
C ARG A 33 2.52 15.97 19.23
N VAL A 34 1.39 15.31 19.51
CA VAL A 34 0.42 15.70 20.54
C VAL A 34 0.64 14.82 21.77
N SER A 35 0.35 15.34 22.98
CA SER A 35 0.54 14.61 24.25
C SER A 35 -0.25 13.30 24.24
N THR A 36 0.37 12.21 24.72
CA THR A 36 -0.16 10.83 24.73
C THR A 36 -1.50 10.65 25.45
N ARG A 37 -2.02 11.66 26.14
CA ARG A 37 -3.37 11.65 26.72
C ARG A 37 -4.51 11.85 25.71
N LEU A 38 -4.24 12.33 24.49
CA LEU A 38 -5.27 12.54 23.45
C LEU A 38 -5.18 11.58 22.25
N SER A 39 -4.17 10.71 22.17
CA SER A 39 -3.93 9.85 21.00
C SER A 39 -4.99 8.75 20.79
N SER A 40 -5.82 8.45 21.79
CA SER A 40 -6.91 7.47 21.67
C SER A 40 -8.20 8.02 21.06
N LEU A 41 -8.27 9.31 20.71
CA LEU A 41 -9.50 9.96 20.22
C LEU A 41 -9.45 10.46 18.76
N LEU A 42 -8.36 10.21 18.02
CA LEU A 42 -8.20 10.67 16.63
C LEU A 42 -8.18 9.54 15.59
N GLU A 43 -8.90 8.45 15.83
CA GLU A 43 -9.46 7.65 14.73
C GLU A 43 -10.84 8.22 14.37
N HIS A 44 -10.88 8.94 13.24
CA HIS A 44 -12.03 9.59 12.60
C HIS A 44 -12.60 10.89 13.21
N PRO A 45 -12.23 12.08 12.67
CA PRO A 45 -13.13 13.21 12.70
C PRO A 45 -14.14 13.06 11.55
N LYS A 46 -15.29 12.43 11.81
CA LYS A 46 -16.53 12.76 11.09
C LYS A 46 -17.05 14.07 11.66
N GLY A 47 -16.55 15.19 11.15
CA GLY A 47 -17.00 16.51 11.57
C GLY A 47 -16.60 17.57 10.57
N LYS A 48 -17.60 18.28 10.03
CA LYS A 48 -17.40 19.47 9.19
C LYS A 48 -16.76 20.58 10.04
N SER A 49 -15.44 20.57 10.18
CA SER A 49 -14.73 21.74 10.70
C SER A 49 -14.57 22.72 9.54
N LYS A 50 -15.20 23.90 9.66
CA LYS A 50 -14.99 25.02 8.74
C LYS A 50 -13.51 25.43 8.87
N ALA A 51 -12.68 24.99 7.92
CA ALA A 51 -11.33 25.49 7.81
C ALA A 51 -11.39 26.99 7.49
N ALA A 52 -10.96 27.82 8.44
CA ALA A 52 -10.75 29.24 8.21
C ALA A 52 -9.63 29.39 7.18
N LEU A 53 -9.98 29.91 6.00
CA LEU A 53 -9.03 30.29 4.95
C LEU A 53 -8.27 31.54 5.45
N SER A 54 -7.22 31.36 6.22
CA SER A 54 -6.30 32.45 6.56
C SER A 54 -5.14 32.47 5.56
N ARG A 55 -4.83 33.66 5.05
CA ARG A 55 -3.82 33.91 3.99
C ARG A 55 -2.48 33.26 4.34
N CYS A 56 -1.99 32.39 3.46
CA CYS A 56 -0.62 31.90 3.49
C CYS A 56 0.36 33.08 3.34
N ARG A 57 1.07 33.45 4.40
CA ARG A 57 2.34 34.16 4.25
C ARG A 57 3.40 33.10 3.92
N ALA A 58 3.94 33.17 2.71
CA ALA A 58 5.13 32.42 2.33
C ALA A 58 6.32 32.94 3.15
N THR A 59 6.55 32.36 4.33
CA THR A 59 7.85 32.49 5.00
C THR A 59 8.79 31.52 4.30
N HIS A 60 9.74 32.06 3.54
CA HIS A 60 10.86 31.33 2.97
C HIS A 60 11.66 30.66 4.09
N GLN A 61 11.35 29.41 4.40
CA GLN A 61 12.20 28.59 5.23
C GLN A 61 12.50 27.30 4.46
N PHE A 62 13.52 27.38 3.62
CA PHE A 62 14.10 26.24 2.92
C PHE A 62 14.77 25.34 3.97
N ALA A 63 14.15 24.20 4.29
CA ALA A 63 14.83 23.13 5.02
C ALA A 63 15.59 22.28 4.00
N GLN A 64 16.90 22.51 3.90
CA GLN A 64 17.79 21.79 3.00
C GLN A 64 18.23 20.49 3.67
N LEU A 65 17.53 19.38 3.41
CA LEU A 65 18.03 18.04 3.77
C LEU A 65 18.80 17.47 2.58
N CYS A 66 20.13 17.54 2.65
CA CYS A 66 21.01 16.85 1.71
C CYS A 66 20.99 15.34 1.98
N CYS A 67 20.18 14.60 1.22
CA CYS A 67 20.37 13.17 1.03
C CYS A 67 20.79 12.91 -0.41
N GLY A 68 22.10 12.69 -0.63
CA GLY A 68 22.61 12.05 -1.84
C GLY A 68 22.32 12.73 -3.18
N GLY A 69 22.46 14.06 -3.27
CA GLY A 69 22.50 14.78 -4.56
C GLY A 69 21.15 15.04 -5.24
N PHE A 70 20.01 14.69 -4.62
CA PHE A 70 18.69 15.06 -5.12
C PHE A 70 18.10 16.22 -4.31
N THR A 71 17.90 17.36 -4.95
CA THR A 71 17.20 18.51 -4.36
C THR A 71 15.69 18.29 -4.51
N VAL A 72 15.02 17.85 -3.44
CA VAL A 72 13.56 17.78 -3.41
C VAL A 72 13.04 19.10 -2.84
N ALA A 73 12.48 19.95 -3.69
CA ALA A 73 11.77 21.15 -3.26
C ALA A 73 10.36 20.77 -2.77
N THR A 74 10.21 20.54 -1.47
CA THR A 74 8.91 20.31 -0.85
C THR A 74 8.25 21.64 -0.49
N CYS A 75 7.07 21.90 -1.06
CA CYS A 75 6.23 23.01 -0.63
C CYS A 75 5.69 22.67 0.79
N LEU A 76 6.18 23.38 1.80
CA LEU A 76 5.83 23.16 3.21
C LEU A 76 4.40 23.65 3.49
N PHE A 77 3.44 22.74 3.42
CA PHE A 77 2.16 22.92 4.11
C PHE A 77 2.38 22.64 5.60
N LEU A 78 2.83 23.65 6.34
CA LEU A 78 2.81 23.59 7.80
C LEU A 78 1.34 23.66 8.24
N VAL A 79 0.80 22.52 8.69
CA VAL A 79 -0.47 22.50 9.42
C VAL A 79 -0.22 23.22 10.74
N GLN A 80 -0.69 24.46 10.85
CA GLN A 80 -0.67 25.22 12.10
C GLN A 80 -1.83 24.73 12.98
N ASP A 81 -1.67 23.55 13.58
CA ASP A 81 -2.58 23.08 14.62
C ASP A 81 -2.17 23.73 15.96
N ALA A 82 -3.09 24.46 16.58
CA ALA A 82 -2.85 25.14 17.86
C ALA A 82 -2.52 24.15 19.01
N SER A 83 -2.81 22.86 18.84
CA SER A 83 -2.49 21.79 19.78
C SER A 83 -1.13 21.10 19.52
N CYS A 84 -0.41 21.52 18.49
CA CYS A 84 0.86 20.93 18.09
C CYS A 84 1.99 21.34 19.04
N MET A 85 2.44 20.43 19.91
CA MET A 85 3.51 20.73 20.86
C MET A 85 4.90 20.70 20.21
N ALA A 86 5.10 19.85 19.20
CA ALA A 86 6.34 19.81 18.42
C ALA A 86 6.10 19.25 17.02
N VAL A 87 6.73 19.88 16.02
CA VAL A 87 6.78 19.37 14.64
C VAL A 87 7.86 18.30 14.55
N SER A 88 7.50 17.14 14.00
CA SER A 88 8.41 16.02 13.71
C SER A 88 8.23 15.61 12.25
N TRP A 89 9.18 14.85 11.71
CA TRP A 89 9.06 14.26 10.39
C TRP A 89 8.65 12.79 10.48
N GLU A 90 7.74 12.37 9.61
CA GLU A 90 7.40 10.97 9.39
C GLU A 90 7.96 10.53 8.03
N LEU A 91 8.83 9.52 8.05
CA LEU A 91 9.25 8.80 6.86
C LEU A 91 8.38 7.56 6.72
N ARG A 92 7.52 7.51 5.70
CA ARG A 92 6.71 6.34 5.37
C ARG A 92 7.26 5.68 4.11
N GLN A 93 7.71 4.44 4.26
CA GLN A 93 8.09 3.58 3.15
C GLN A 93 6.97 2.56 2.93
N THR A 94 6.55 2.34 1.68
CA THR A 94 5.54 1.34 1.32
C THR A 94 6.06 0.55 0.15
N LEU A 95 6.14 -0.78 0.30
CA LEU A 95 6.46 -1.71 -0.77
C LEU A 95 5.22 -2.55 -1.04
N THR A 96 4.81 -2.61 -2.30
CA THR A 96 3.76 -3.50 -2.78
C THR A 96 4.41 -4.50 -3.73
N VAL A 97 4.11 -5.78 -3.54
CA VAL A 97 4.58 -6.87 -4.40
C VAL A 97 3.42 -7.79 -4.72
N VAL A 98 3.38 -8.27 -5.96
CA VAL A 98 2.37 -9.21 -6.46
C VAL A 98 3.12 -10.42 -6.97
N PHE A 99 2.87 -11.56 -6.33
CA PHE A 99 3.37 -12.85 -6.80
C PHE A 99 2.30 -13.55 -7.61
N ASP A 100 2.73 -14.34 -8.58
CA ASP A 100 1.84 -15.31 -9.21
C ASP A 100 1.36 -16.33 -8.16
N VAL A 101 0.19 -16.91 -8.40
CA VAL A 101 -0.38 -17.92 -7.52
C VAL A 101 0.51 -19.15 -7.57
N PHE A 102 1.27 -19.38 -6.49
CA PHE A 102 2.04 -20.61 -6.33
C PHE A 102 1.09 -21.79 -6.21
N SER A 103 0.84 -22.48 -7.32
CA SER A 103 0.19 -23.77 -7.31
C SER A 103 1.21 -24.80 -6.83
N SER A 104 1.00 -25.37 -5.65
CA SER A 104 1.65 -26.63 -5.29
C SER A 104 1.34 -27.64 -6.40
N GLY A 105 2.21 -28.62 -6.66
CA GLY A 105 2.00 -29.64 -7.71
C GLY A 105 0.68 -30.44 -7.61
N GLN A 106 -0.10 -30.22 -6.54
CA GLN A 106 -1.45 -30.75 -6.31
C GLN A 106 -2.60 -29.75 -6.58
N GLY A 107 -2.35 -28.60 -7.22
CA GLY A 107 -3.40 -27.59 -7.50
C GLY A 107 -3.82 -26.76 -6.27
N LYS A 108 -3.11 -26.88 -5.15
CA LYS A 108 -3.37 -26.13 -3.91
C LYS A 108 -2.63 -24.79 -3.94
N LYS A 109 -3.33 -23.71 -3.60
CA LYS A 109 -2.80 -22.34 -3.58
C LYS A 109 -2.06 -22.01 -2.27
N ASP A 110 -1.35 -22.99 -1.70
CA ASP A 110 -0.67 -22.86 -0.42
C ASP A 110 0.53 -21.93 -0.52
N TRP A 111 0.64 -20.97 0.41
CA TRP A 111 1.78 -20.07 0.46
C TRP A 111 2.40 -19.99 1.84
N SER A 112 3.67 -19.55 1.85
CA SER A 112 4.38 -19.24 3.07
C SER A 112 5.35 -18.09 2.84
N LEU A 113 5.74 -17.39 3.91
CA LEU A 113 6.77 -16.35 3.81
C LEU A 113 8.05 -16.89 3.16
N PHE A 114 8.46 -18.10 3.54
CA PHE A 114 9.61 -18.74 2.91
C PHE A 114 9.42 -19.02 1.42
N LYS A 115 8.25 -19.51 0.98
CA LYS A 115 8.00 -19.76 -0.45
C LYS A 115 7.99 -18.46 -1.27
N MET A 116 7.38 -17.40 -0.74
CA MET A 116 7.28 -16.11 -1.44
C MET A 116 8.60 -15.32 -1.44
N PHE A 117 9.30 -15.29 -0.31
CA PHE A 117 10.45 -14.40 -0.12
C PHE A 117 11.78 -15.14 0.02
N SER A 118 11.80 -16.48 -0.04
CA SER A 118 12.97 -17.34 0.25
C SER A 118 13.61 -17.05 1.61
N ARG A 119 12.82 -16.52 2.55
CA ARG A 119 13.26 -16.12 3.88
C ARG A 119 12.11 -16.18 4.88
N THR A 120 12.43 -16.55 6.11
CA THR A 120 11.55 -16.43 7.28
C THR A 120 11.91 -15.17 8.05
N LEU A 121 10.94 -14.56 8.73
CA LEU A 121 11.23 -13.38 9.55
C LEU A 121 11.98 -13.85 10.80
N THR A 122 13.14 -13.30 11.09
CA THR A 122 13.93 -13.66 12.28
C THR A 122 13.77 -12.64 13.40
N ASP A 123 13.52 -11.39 13.04
CA ASP A 123 13.55 -10.26 13.97
C ASP A 123 12.48 -9.22 13.61
N ALA A 124 12.13 -8.40 14.60
CA ALA A 124 11.35 -7.18 14.38
C ALA A 124 12.16 -6.09 13.68
N CYS A 125 11.48 -5.09 13.10
CA CYS A 125 12.17 -3.91 12.60
C CYS A 125 12.77 -3.10 13.78
N PRO A 126 14.10 -2.93 13.86
CA PRO A 126 14.76 -2.33 15.03
C PRO A 126 14.45 -0.84 15.22
N LEU A 127 14.00 -0.16 14.16
CA LEU A 127 13.67 1.27 14.18
C LEU A 127 12.19 1.53 14.48
N ALA A 128 11.35 0.49 14.57
CA ALA A 128 9.90 0.64 14.66
C ALA A 128 9.41 0.46 16.10
N SER A 129 8.55 1.37 16.57
CA SER A 129 7.85 1.23 17.86
C SER A 129 6.79 0.12 17.85
N GLN A 130 6.38 -0.32 16.65
CA GLN A 130 5.46 -1.43 16.43
C GLN A 130 5.88 -2.17 15.16
N SER A 131 5.92 -3.50 15.23
CA SER A 131 6.32 -4.35 14.11
C SER A 131 5.36 -5.54 14.02
N LYS A 132 4.30 -5.42 13.21
CA LYS A 132 3.22 -6.42 13.12
C LYS A 132 3.06 -6.95 11.71
N VAL A 133 2.75 -8.24 11.59
CA VAL A 133 2.35 -8.89 10.34
C VAL A 133 0.85 -9.13 10.39
N TYR A 134 0.14 -8.66 9.36
CA TYR A 134 -1.29 -8.88 9.18
C TYR A 134 -1.50 -9.81 7.99
N VAL A 135 -2.25 -10.89 8.22
CA VAL A 135 -2.62 -11.85 7.17
C VAL A 135 -4.13 -11.91 7.05
N ASP A 136 -4.64 -11.64 5.85
CA ASP A 136 -6.07 -11.71 5.57
C ASP A 136 -6.55 -13.17 5.61
N ILE A 137 -7.43 -13.47 6.55
CA ILE A 137 -8.08 -14.77 6.76
C ILE A 137 -9.60 -14.66 6.57
N SER A 138 -10.06 -13.62 5.88
CA SER A 138 -11.48 -13.37 5.66
C SER A 138 -12.12 -14.52 4.88
N PRO A 139 -13.23 -15.09 5.36
CA PRO A 139 -13.93 -16.13 4.63
C PRO A 139 -14.51 -15.53 3.34
N LYS A 140 -14.08 -16.04 2.17
CA LYS A 140 -14.68 -15.65 0.88
C LYS A 140 -16.05 -16.29 0.64
N ASN A 141 -16.35 -17.41 1.32
CA ASN A 141 -17.62 -18.14 1.32
C ASN A 141 -17.86 -18.78 2.71
N LYS A 142 -18.88 -19.63 2.91
CA LYS A 142 -19.13 -20.42 4.16
C LYS A 142 -17.93 -21.28 4.63
N GLU A 143 -16.81 -21.22 3.93
CA GLU A 143 -15.59 -22.00 4.06
C GLU A 143 -14.58 -21.40 5.04
N LYS A 144 -15.02 -21.01 6.25
CA LYS A 144 -14.08 -20.73 7.35
C LYS A 144 -13.21 -21.96 7.68
N GLU A 145 -13.66 -23.16 7.29
CA GLU A 145 -13.05 -24.43 7.65
C GLU A 145 -11.96 -24.94 6.69
N LEU A 146 -11.77 -24.32 5.51
CA LEU A 146 -10.82 -24.80 4.51
C LEU A 146 -9.42 -24.18 4.61
N LEU A 147 -9.27 -23.09 5.37
CA LEU A 147 -8.03 -22.32 5.47
C LEU A 147 -7.38 -22.55 6.83
N GLU A 148 -6.17 -23.11 6.82
CA GLU A 148 -5.36 -23.31 8.02
C GLU A 148 -4.18 -22.34 8.02
N VAL A 149 -3.97 -21.65 9.14
CA VAL A 149 -2.87 -20.71 9.32
C VAL A 149 -1.92 -21.25 10.39
N THR A 150 -0.63 -21.32 10.06
CA THR A 150 0.41 -21.81 10.96
C THR A 150 1.59 -20.83 10.99
N PRO A 151 2.15 -20.48 12.16
CA PRO A 151 1.67 -20.80 13.52
C PRO A 151 0.36 -20.08 13.88
N PRO A 152 -0.31 -20.47 14.98
CA PRO A 152 -1.49 -19.74 15.48
C PRO A 152 -1.20 -18.25 15.67
N PRO A 153 -2.14 -17.35 15.31
CA PRO A 153 -1.92 -15.91 15.43
C PRO A 153 -1.88 -15.46 16.90
N THR A 154 -1.10 -14.40 17.16
CA THR A 154 -1.05 -13.76 18.49
C THR A 154 -2.40 -13.13 18.84
N SER A 155 -3.09 -12.57 17.85
CA SER A 155 -4.43 -12.01 18.00
C SER A 155 -5.15 -11.96 16.65
N VAL A 156 -6.46 -11.75 16.68
CA VAL A 156 -7.28 -11.53 15.48
C VAL A 156 -7.82 -10.11 15.49
N HIS A 157 -7.72 -9.42 14.36
CA HIS A 157 -8.22 -8.06 14.19
C HIS A 157 -9.27 -8.00 13.09
N GLU A 158 -10.44 -7.44 13.38
CA GLU A 158 -11.49 -7.22 12.39
C GLU A 158 -11.53 -5.74 12.00
N ALA A 159 -11.55 -5.48 10.68
CA ALA A 159 -11.63 -4.14 10.14
C ALA A 159 -12.57 -4.10 8.93
N VAL A 160 -13.20 -2.96 8.68
CA VAL A 160 -13.99 -2.75 7.46
C VAL A 160 -13.11 -2.06 6.43
N VAL A 161 -12.76 -2.78 5.37
CA VAL A 161 -11.90 -2.28 4.28
C VAL A 161 -12.75 -2.14 3.03
N GLN A 162 -12.92 -0.90 2.56
CA GLN A 162 -13.69 -0.58 1.35
C GLN A 162 -15.14 -1.11 1.37
N GLY A 163 -15.75 -1.21 2.55
CA GLY A 163 -17.12 -1.71 2.75
C GLY A 163 -17.22 -3.19 3.11
N ASP A 164 -16.15 -3.96 2.88
CA ASP A 164 -16.10 -5.38 3.23
C ASP A 164 -15.56 -5.59 4.64
N LYS A 165 -16.19 -6.49 5.39
CA LYS A 165 -15.65 -6.95 6.68
C LYS A 165 -14.47 -7.87 6.42
N LYS A 166 -13.28 -7.46 6.87
CA LYS A 166 -12.04 -8.24 6.80
C LYS A 166 -11.63 -8.72 8.18
N THR A 167 -11.14 -9.95 8.24
CA THR A 167 -10.57 -10.56 9.44
C THR A 167 -9.10 -10.84 9.19
N TYR A 168 -8.23 -10.29 10.04
CA TYR A 168 -6.79 -10.41 9.93
C TYR A 168 -6.22 -11.23 11.10
N ALA A 169 -5.42 -12.23 10.78
CA ALA A 169 -4.49 -12.85 11.71
C ALA A 169 -3.31 -11.91 11.96
N VAL A 170 -3.02 -11.59 13.23
CA VAL A 170 -1.98 -10.63 13.61
C VAL A 170 -0.87 -11.32 14.37
N TYR A 171 0.36 -11.10 13.93
CA TYR A 171 1.59 -11.55 14.59
C TYR A 171 2.39 -10.33 15.02
N ASP A 172 2.64 -10.19 16.32
CA ASP A 172 3.44 -9.09 16.87
C ASP A 172 4.91 -9.50 16.98
N LEU A 173 5.74 -9.00 16.06
CA LEU A 173 7.17 -9.35 16.00
C LEU A 173 7.95 -8.82 17.21
N LEU A 174 7.40 -7.91 18.01
CA LEU A 174 8.04 -7.48 19.26
C LEU A 174 7.74 -8.43 20.42
N SER A 175 6.80 -9.37 20.25
CA SER A 175 6.48 -10.34 21.30
C SER A 175 7.54 -11.46 21.37
N PRO A 176 8.19 -11.67 22.53
CA PRO A 176 9.24 -12.69 22.68
C PRO A 176 8.75 -14.13 22.41
N SER A 177 7.47 -14.39 22.70
CA SER A 177 6.87 -15.72 22.57
C SER A 177 6.86 -16.25 21.13
N LEU A 178 6.85 -15.39 20.11
CA LEU A 178 6.86 -15.82 18.71
C LEU A 178 8.21 -16.41 18.27
N PHE A 179 9.32 -15.93 18.82
CA PHE A 179 10.67 -16.35 18.41
C PHE A 179 11.30 -17.37 19.37
N ASN A 180 10.77 -17.51 20.59
CA ASN A 180 11.28 -18.45 21.58
C ASN A 180 11.26 -19.92 21.10
N THR A 181 10.25 -20.33 20.33
CA THR A 181 10.10 -21.74 19.92
C THR A 181 10.88 -22.08 18.65
N SER A 182 10.81 -21.23 17.61
CA SER A 182 11.32 -21.55 16.26
C SER A 182 12.46 -20.63 15.77
N ARG A 183 12.88 -19.64 16.58
CA ARG A 183 13.84 -18.57 16.22
C ARG A 183 13.53 -17.78 14.94
N SER A 184 12.43 -18.09 14.28
CA SER A 184 11.95 -17.44 13.07
C SER A 184 10.46 -17.68 12.88
N LEU A 185 9.77 -16.70 12.32
CA LEU A 185 8.37 -16.73 11.94
C LEU A 185 8.25 -17.03 10.45
N ASN A 186 7.64 -18.17 10.13
CA ASN A 186 7.25 -18.54 8.78
C ASN A 186 5.74 -18.72 8.73
N VAL A 187 5.02 -17.62 8.52
CA VAL A 187 3.56 -17.70 8.36
C VAL A 187 3.25 -18.52 7.12
N GLN A 188 2.42 -19.53 7.31
CA GLN A 188 1.98 -20.49 6.31
C GLN A 188 0.46 -20.45 6.24
N LEU A 189 -0.05 -20.40 5.02
CA LEU A 189 -1.45 -20.49 4.71
C LEU A 189 -1.67 -21.74 3.85
N LYS A 190 -2.40 -22.71 4.38
CA LYS A 190 -2.68 -23.98 3.72
C LYS A 190 -4.16 -24.16 3.48
N TRP A 191 -4.52 -24.57 2.27
CA TRP A 191 -5.87 -24.93 1.91
C TRP A 191 -6.06 -26.44 2.04
N LYS A 192 -7.11 -26.84 2.75
CA LYS A 192 -7.44 -28.26 2.94
C LYS A 192 -7.82 -28.93 1.62
N ARG A 193 -8.45 -28.20 0.69
CA ARG A 193 -8.89 -28.70 -0.62
C ARG A 193 -8.28 -27.87 -1.75
N PRO A 194 -8.04 -28.46 -2.93
CA PRO A 194 -7.77 -27.69 -4.14
C PRO A 194 -8.91 -26.70 -4.33
N GLN A 195 -8.56 -25.43 -4.58
CA GLN A 195 -9.58 -24.44 -4.88
C GLN A 195 -9.85 -24.51 -6.37
N ASP A 196 -11.10 -24.76 -6.76
CA ASP A 196 -11.53 -24.53 -8.15
C ASP A 196 -11.14 -23.11 -8.55
N SER A 197 -10.96 -22.86 -9.85
CA SER A 197 -10.70 -21.54 -10.41
C SER A 197 -11.92 -20.60 -10.24
N SER A 198 -12.30 -20.34 -8.99
CA SER A 198 -13.19 -19.26 -8.60
C SER A 198 -12.67 -17.99 -9.26
N GLU A 199 -13.54 -17.37 -10.05
CA GLU A 199 -13.34 -16.02 -10.56
C GLU A 199 -12.88 -15.13 -9.41
N MET A 200 -11.68 -14.55 -9.57
CA MET A 200 -11.20 -13.57 -8.61
C MET A 200 -12.11 -12.36 -8.74
N PRO A 201 -12.75 -11.89 -7.64
CA PRO A 201 -13.63 -10.74 -7.72
C PRO A 201 -12.84 -9.54 -8.22
N THR A 202 -13.45 -8.79 -9.14
CA THR A 202 -12.84 -7.56 -9.66
C THR A 202 -12.65 -6.56 -8.52
N PRO A 203 -11.46 -5.95 -8.38
CA PRO A 203 -11.23 -5.02 -7.29
C PRO A 203 -12.07 -3.75 -7.46
N VAL A 204 -12.41 -3.15 -6.32
CA VAL A 204 -13.27 -1.96 -6.22
C VAL A 204 -12.77 -0.80 -7.10
N LEU A 205 -11.45 -0.64 -7.14
CA LEU A 205 -10.78 0.28 -8.05
C LEU A 205 -9.85 -0.53 -8.93
N HIS A 206 -10.06 -0.48 -10.23
CA HIS A 206 -9.20 -1.15 -11.20
C HIS A 206 -9.00 -0.28 -12.43
N ALA A 207 -7.89 -0.53 -13.13
CA ALA A 207 -7.56 0.18 -14.35
C ALA A 207 -7.13 -0.81 -15.43
N GLN A 208 -7.40 -0.44 -16.67
CA GLN A 208 -6.98 -1.17 -17.86
C GLN A 208 -6.31 -0.19 -18.81
N ARG A 209 -5.25 -0.65 -19.47
CA ARG A 209 -4.52 0.14 -20.45
C ARG A 209 -4.29 -0.69 -21.70
N TYR A 210 -4.57 -0.12 -22.85
CA TYR A 210 -4.31 -0.76 -24.14
C TYR A 210 -3.89 0.29 -25.17
N VAL A 211 -3.24 -0.19 -26.22
CA VAL A 211 -2.90 0.63 -27.39
C VAL A 211 -3.95 0.32 -28.46
N GLY A 212 -4.50 1.37 -29.05
CA GLY A 212 -5.47 1.31 -30.14
C GLY A 212 -4.99 2.07 -31.36
N GLY A 213 -5.80 2.06 -32.42
CA GLY A 213 -5.51 2.76 -33.67
C GLY A 213 -4.54 2.02 -34.60
N TYR A 214 -4.25 2.63 -35.76
CA TYR A 214 -3.43 2.01 -36.81
C TYR A 214 -2.40 3.00 -37.38
N GLY A 215 -1.19 2.51 -37.64
CA GLY A 215 -0.12 3.32 -38.24
C GLY A 215 0.42 4.41 -37.30
N LEU A 216 1.18 5.34 -37.87
CA LEU A 216 1.91 6.37 -37.11
C LEU A 216 1.07 7.61 -36.77
N GLN A 217 -0.11 7.78 -37.38
CA GLN A 217 -0.91 9.01 -37.28
C GLN A 217 -2.14 8.88 -36.39
N THR A 218 -2.74 7.69 -36.27
CA THR A 218 -3.98 7.46 -35.50
C THR A 218 -3.78 6.52 -34.32
N GLY A 219 -2.53 6.26 -33.93
CA GLY A 219 -2.22 5.47 -32.75
C GLY A 219 -2.71 6.15 -31.47
N GLU A 220 -3.40 5.38 -30.63
CA GLU A 220 -4.01 5.86 -29.39
C GLU A 220 -3.53 5.04 -28.19
N ILE A 221 -3.39 5.69 -27.04
CA ILE A 221 -3.18 5.02 -25.76
C ILE A 221 -4.42 5.26 -24.92
N CYS A 222 -5.14 4.19 -24.62
CA CYS A 222 -6.38 4.25 -23.87
C CYS A 222 -6.17 3.70 -22.46
N THR A 223 -6.41 4.54 -21.46
CA THR A 223 -6.37 4.16 -20.04
C THR A 223 -7.77 4.34 -19.44
N LEU A 224 -8.37 3.23 -19.05
CA LEU A 224 -9.70 3.15 -18.45
C LEU A 224 -9.55 2.93 -16.95
N ILE A 225 -10.23 3.74 -16.14
CA ILE A 225 -10.23 3.64 -14.68
C ILE A 225 -11.67 3.44 -14.22
N TYR A 226 -11.90 2.37 -13.46
CA TYR A 226 -13.21 1.96 -12.98
C TYR A 226 -13.26 2.04 -11.46
N ASN A 227 -14.28 2.72 -10.94
CA ASN A 227 -14.62 2.70 -9.53
C ASN A 227 -15.99 2.02 -9.37
N THR A 228 -16.00 0.80 -8.85
CA THR A 228 -17.21 0.00 -8.61
C THR A 228 -17.74 0.15 -7.19
N HIS A 229 -17.17 1.05 -6.37
CA HIS A 229 -17.69 1.29 -5.03
C HIS A 229 -19.06 1.97 -5.07
N PRO A 230 -20.07 1.47 -4.34
CA PRO A 230 -21.45 1.95 -4.47
C PRO A 230 -21.65 3.43 -4.10
N TYR A 231 -20.94 3.94 -3.08
CA TYR A 231 -21.18 5.29 -2.55
C TYR A 231 -19.94 6.18 -2.38
N ARG A 232 -18.73 5.67 -2.68
CA ARG A 232 -17.48 6.37 -2.33
C ARG A 232 -16.74 6.78 -3.60
N ALA A 233 -16.41 8.06 -3.69
CA ALA A 233 -15.45 8.57 -4.66
C ALA A 233 -14.02 8.42 -4.12
N PHE A 234 -13.10 8.01 -4.97
CA PHE A 234 -11.68 7.94 -4.64
C PHE A 234 -10.91 9.05 -5.39
N PRO A 235 -10.11 9.87 -4.69
CA PRO A 235 -9.16 10.75 -5.36
C PRO A 235 -8.05 9.89 -5.99
N VAL A 236 -7.85 10.06 -7.29
CA VAL A 236 -6.84 9.31 -8.07
C VAL A 236 -5.90 10.29 -8.74
N ILE A 237 -4.60 9.99 -8.67
CA ILE A 237 -3.57 10.65 -9.47
C ILE A 237 -3.13 9.65 -10.53
N LEU A 238 -3.34 9.99 -11.80
CA LEU A 238 -2.91 9.16 -12.93
C LEU A 238 -1.52 9.63 -13.38
N LEU A 239 -0.57 8.69 -13.41
CA LEU A 239 0.75 8.89 -14.00
C LEU A 239 0.90 7.89 -15.16
N GLU A 240 1.07 8.41 -16.37
CA GLU A 240 1.30 7.59 -17.57
C GLU A 240 2.78 7.53 -17.91
N THR A 241 3.33 6.32 -17.97
CA THR A 241 4.67 6.06 -18.51
C THR A 241 4.57 5.72 -19.98
N VAL A 242 5.18 6.56 -20.82
CA VAL A 242 5.06 6.45 -22.28
C VAL A 242 6.43 6.03 -22.84
N PRO A 243 6.48 4.99 -23.70
CA PRO A 243 7.71 4.61 -24.38
C PRO A 243 8.36 5.80 -25.09
N TRP A 244 9.69 5.91 -24.97
CA TRP A 244 10.45 7.06 -25.47
C TRP A 244 10.32 7.32 -26.98
N TYR A 245 9.99 6.29 -27.76
CA TYR A 245 9.81 6.38 -29.20
C TYR A 245 8.40 6.84 -29.62
N LEU A 246 7.45 6.96 -28.68
CA LEU A 246 6.11 7.49 -28.97
C LEU A 246 6.09 9.00 -28.72
N ARG A 247 5.65 9.74 -29.74
CA ARG A 247 5.41 11.18 -29.62
C ARG A 247 3.95 11.42 -29.29
N LEU A 248 3.68 11.88 -28.07
CA LEU A 248 2.34 12.30 -27.67
C LEU A 248 2.13 13.78 -27.92
N TYR A 249 0.91 14.11 -28.33
CA TYR A 249 0.46 15.47 -28.49
C TYR A 249 -0.54 15.80 -27.39
N VAL A 250 -0.21 16.71 -26.48
CA VAL A 250 -1.10 17.05 -25.36
C VAL A 250 -2.46 17.57 -25.86
N HIS A 251 -2.49 18.22 -27.02
CA HIS A 251 -3.74 18.70 -27.63
C HIS A 251 -4.68 17.57 -28.10
N THR A 252 -4.22 16.32 -28.14
CA THR A 252 -5.05 15.14 -28.46
C THR A 252 -5.51 14.41 -27.19
N LEU A 253 -5.21 14.94 -25.99
CA LEU A 253 -5.69 14.36 -24.74
C LEU A 253 -7.20 14.55 -24.61
N THR A 254 -7.93 13.45 -24.58
CA THR A 254 -9.35 13.42 -24.28
C THR A 254 -9.57 12.76 -22.92
N ILE A 255 -10.37 13.40 -22.06
CA ILE A 255 -10.72 12.86 -20.75
C ILE A 255 -12.23 12.65 -20.73
N ILE A 256 -12.68 11.41 -20.61
CA ILE A 256 -14.09 11.07 -20.57
C ILE A 256 -14.44 10.54 -19.18
N THR A 257 -15.40 11.18 -18.51
CA THR A 257 -15.90 10.74 -17.20
C THR A 257 -17.39 10.47 -17.31
N LYS A 258 -17.82 9.23 -17.05
CA LYS A 258 -19.22 8.80 -17.14
C LYS A 258 -19.88 9.20 -18.48
N GLY A 259 -19.13 9.06 -19.58
CA GLY A 259 -19.60 9.41 -20.93
C GLY A 259 -19.58 10.92 -21.27
N LYS A 260 -19.14 11.79 -20.35
CA LYS A 260 -18.97 13.22 -20.61
C LYS A 260 -17.51 13.59 -20.79
N GLU A 261 -17.22 14.33 -21.85
CA GLU A 261 -15.88 14.87 -22.10
C GLU A 261 -15.57 16.03 -21.13
N ASN A 262 -14.40 15.96 -20.51
CA ASN A 262 -13.84 16.99 -19.64
C ASN A 262 -12.64 17.60 -20.34
N LYS A 263 -12.64 18.92 -20.47
CA LYS A 263 -11.46 19.65 -20.95
C LYS A 263 -10.47 19.81 -19.79
N PRO A 264 -9.18 19.54 -19.98
CA PRO A 264 -8.16 19.88 -19.00
C PRO A 264 -8.22 21.38 -18.70
N SER A 265 -8.26 21.74 -17.43
CA SER A 265 -8.18 23.13 -16.94
C SER A 265 -6.77 23.68 -17.05
#